data_AF-A0A7J7V316-F1
#
_entry.id   AF-A0A7J7V316-F1
#
_cell.length_a   1.000
_cell.length_b   1.000
_cell.length_c   1.000
_cell.angle_alpha   90.00
_cell.angle_beta   90.00
_cell.angle_gamma   90.00
#
_symmetry.space_group_name_H-M   'P 1'
#
loop_
_entity.id
_entity.type
_entity.pdbx_description
1 polymer ?
#
loop_
_entity_poly.entity_id
_entity_poly.type
_entity_poly.pdbx_seq_one_letter_code
_entity_poly.pdbx_strand_id
1 'polypeptide(L)'
;MASLRNASPWLRNYFKENYIPQICEVLLCGLLVTCPQDPLRFLEEMIIIIMKNGLESLLWDMCIDPSMKPKIRRLSETYLEQLFGLDDQLMTPDLMIKACTFYTGHLVKSHFSSWKDIAIPRIREEDIIAKKMEIAIKYDNLKLQKYVFYPWHSYVKSLKEQIKDVLLRIQQIFHNKKLIIILHKWRDKAIYQSKKREEELLLKHEVQLKKWRNRIRSRGAVEEIVSAEYIRPADYFAAKITECDLTQLPERAILQIFSNLNLKDTIIFGQVCHAWMAMIQNSTLWNHIDFSSVKHTNMDKYVVYTLQRWRLNVLRLNFRGCPLRLKTLRFVSLA
;
A
#
# COMPACT_ATOMS: atom_id res chain seq x y z
N MET A 1 -48.59 46.53 49.18
CA MET A 1 -49.17 46.67 50.53
C MET A 1 -48.64 45.54 51.40
N ALA A 2 -48.20 45.83 52.63
CA ALA A 2 -47.76 44.78 53.55
C ALA A 2 -48.99 44.05 54.11
N SER A 3 -49.02 42.72 53.99
CA SER A 3 -50.10 41.90 54.51
C SER A 3 -50.07 41.90 56.05
N LEU A 4 -51.23 42.02 56.72
CA LEU A 4 -51.34 41.98 58.18
C LEU A 4 -51.28 40.55 58.75
N ARG A 5 -50.92 39.53 57.94
CA ARG A 5 -50.80 38.12 58.40
C ARG A 5 -49.84 37.95 59.57
N ASN A 6 -48.74 38.70 59.58
CA ASN A 6 -47.72 38.64 60.62
C ASN A 6 -47.91 39.73 61.70
N ALA A 7 -48.99 40.51 61.62
CA ALA A 7 -49.29 41.54 62.60
C ALA A 7 -49.85 40.94 63.89
N SER A 8 -49.77 41.70 64.99
CA SER A 8 -50.34 41.27 66.26
C SER A 8 -51.86 41.04 66.13
N PRO A 9 -52.43 40.04 66.85
CA PRO A 9 -53.87 39.76 66.81
C PRO A 9 -54.72 41.00 67.12
N TRP A 10 -54.24 41.85 68.04
CA TRP A 10 -54.86 43.13 68.35
C TRP A 10 -54.98 44.06 67.13
N LEU A 11 -53.92 44.20 66.32
CA LEU A 11 -53.96 45.06 65.14
C LEU A 11 -54.90 44.49 64.06
N ARG A 12 -54.93 43.16 63.89
CA ARG A 12 -55.87 42.50 62.96
C ARG A 12 -57.32 42.72 63.41
N ASN A 13 -57.61 42.59 64.70
CA ASN A 13 -58.93 42.85 65.25
C ASN A 13 -59.32 44.32 65.13
N TYR A 14 -58.40 45.24 65.41
CA TYR A 14 -58.63 46.67 65.20
C TYR A 14 -59.06 46.99 63.77
N PHE A 15 -58.39 46.41 62.76
CA PHE A 15 -58.77 46.62 61.36
C PHE A 15 -60.15 46.04 61.03
N LYS A 16 -60.52 44.89 61.61
CA LYS A 16 -61.85 44.28 61.46
C LYS A 16 -62.95 45.10 62.15
N GLU A 17 -62.73 45.47 63.41
CA GLU A 17 -63.69 46.21 64.24
C GLU A 17 -63.96 47.62 63.71
N ASN A 18 -62.94 48.27 63.13
CA ASN A 18 -63.08 49.61 62.55
C ASN A 18 -63.45 49.60 61.06
N TYR A 19 -63.82 48.44 60.49
CA TYR A 19 -64.23 48.29 59.09
C TYR A 19 -63.24 48.89 58.07
N ILE A 20 -61.95 48.91 58.41
CA ILE A 20 -60.90 49.59 57.61
C ILE A 20 -60.83 49.01 56.19
N PRO A 21 -60.86 47.67 55.97
CA PRO A 21 -60.88 47.10 54.62
C PRO A 21 -62.06 47.60 53.79
N GLN A 22 -63.25 47.70 54.39
CA GLN A 22 -64.47 48.15 53.73
C GLN A 22 -64.40 49.65 53.39
N ILE A 23 -63.88 50.49 54.28
CA ILE A 23 -63.65 51.92 54.01
C ILE A 23 -62.67 52.10 52.84
N CYS A 24 -61.57 51.35 52.84
CA CYS A 24 -60.63 51.35 51.73
C CYS A 24 -61.29 50.87 50.43
N GLU A 25 -62.15 49.85 50.49
CA GLU A 25 -62.93 49.36 49.34
C GLU A 25 -63.76 50.47 48.71
N VAL A 26 -64.56 51.17 49.51
CA VAL A 26 -65.48 52.21 49.03
C VAL A 26 -64.72 53.40 48.44
N LEU A 27 -63.66 53.85 49.11
CA LEU A 27 -62.85 54.97 48.63
C LEU A 27 -62.09 54.63 47.35
N LEU A 28 -61.52 53.43 47.25
CA LEU A 28 -60.84 52.96 46.04
C LEU A 28 -61.83 52.78 44.89
N CYS A 29 -63.00 52.19 45.13
CA CYS A 29 -64.06 52.06 44.13
C CYS A 29 -64.53 53.44 43.64
N GLY A 30 -64.74 54.39 44.56
CA GLY A 30 -65.06 55.78 44.24
C GLY A 30 -64.01 56.40 43.32
N LEU A 31 -62.75 56.40 43.74
CA LEU A 31 -61.63 56.96 42.96
C LEU A 31 -61.49 56.36 41.57
N LEU A 32 -61.58 55.03 41.46
CA LEU A 32 -61.39 54.33 40.20
C LEU A 32 -62.53 54.60 39.21
N VAL A 33 -63.75 54.80 39.70
CA VAL A 33 -64.93 55.04 38.86
C VAL A 33 -65.09 56.52 38.52
N THR A 34 -64.92 57.42 39.47
CA THR A 34 -65.12 58.87 39.25
C THR A 34 -63.90 59.54 38.61
N CYS A 35 -62.70 58.96 38.73
CA CYS A 35 -61.43 59.44 38.19
C CYS A 35 -61.28 60.98 38.27
N PRO A 36 -61.32 61.55 39.50
CA PRO A 36 -61.30 63.00 39.68
C PRO A 36 -59.94 63.59 39.28
N GLN A 37 -59.93 64.85 38.81
CA GLN A 37 -58.68 65.55 38.47
C GLN A 37 -57.77 65.76 39.69
N ASP A 38 -58.36 65.89 40.88
CA ASP A 38 -57.64 65.93 42.15
C ASP A 38 -58.12 64.79 43.08
N PRO A 39 -57.39 63.66 43.13
CA PRO A 39 -57.79 62.50 43.91
C PRO A 39 -57.64 62.72 45.43
N LEU A 40 -56.74 63.60 45.87
CA LEU A 40 -56.52 63.84 47.30
C LEU A 40 -57.67 64.63 47.89
N ARG A 41 -58.10 65.68 47.20
CA ARG A 41 -59.26 66.48 47.60
C ARG A 41 -60.55 65.65 47.58
N PHE A 42 -60.72 64.80 46.57
CA PHE A 42 -61.85 63.87 46.51
C PHE A 42 -61.86 62.91 47.70
N LEU A 43 -60.72 62.32 48.05
CA LEU A 43 -60.61 61.42 49.21
C LEU A 43 -60.98 62.13 50.52
N GLU A 44 -60.49 63.36 50.72
CA GLU A 44 -60.80 64.14 51.92
C GLU A 44 -62.31 64.41 52.04
N GLU A 45 -62.95 64.87 50.96
CA GLU A 45 -64.39 65.11 50.92
C GLU A 45 -65.19 63.83 51.18
N MET A 46 -64.79 62.70 50.58
CA MET A 46 -65.45 61.41 50.78
C MET A 46 -65.25 60.85 52.19
N ILE A 47 -64.07 61.01 52.80
CA ILE A 47 -63.82 60.60 54.19
C ILE A 47 -64.71 61.40 55.14
N ILE A 48 -64.85 62.72 54.93
CA ILE A 48 -65.76 63.56 55.73
C ILE A 48 -67.21 63.09 55.61
N ILE A 49 -67.64 62.68 54.41
CA ILE A 49 -68.99 62.13 54.19
C ILE A 49 -69.19 60.80 54.93
N ILE A 50 -68.22 59.88 54.84
CA ILE A 50 -68.27 58.60 55.55
C ILE A 50 -68.32 58.82 57.06
N MET A 51 -67.51 59.74 57.60
CA MET A 51 -67.53 60.08 59.02
C MET A 51 -68.88 60.64 59.48
N LYS A 52 -69.56 61.44 58.65
CA LYS A 52 -70.87 62.00 58.97
C LYS A 52 -72.01 60.96 58.93
N ASN A 53 -71.94 60.02 58.00
CA ASN A 53 -72.98 59.00 57.81
C ASN A 53 -72.82 57.78 58.73
N GLY A 54 -71.66 57.63 59.37
CA GLY A 54 -71.33 56.51 60.24
C GLY A 54 -70.95 55.23 59.49
N LEU A 55 -70.17 54.37 60.13
CA LEU A 55 -69.62 53.15 59.53
C LEU A 55 -70.67 52.04 59.32
N GLU A 56 -71.78 52.08 60.06
CA GLU A 56 -72.86 51.10 59.98
C GLU A 56 -73.68 51.21 58.68
N SER A 57 -73.66 52.38 58.03
CA SER A 57 -74.38 52.64 56.77
C SER A 57 -73.49 52.51 55.52
N LEU A 58 -72.28 51.97 55.67
CA LEU A 58 -71.27 51.94 54.62
C LEU A 58 -71.66 50.97 53.49
N LEU A 59 -72.02 51.54 52.34
CA LEU A 59 -72.29 50.81 51.10
C LEU A 59 -71.12 51.00 50.11
N TRP A 60 -70.80 49.95 49.35
CA TRP A 60 -69.66 49.94 48.42
C TRP A 60 -69.71 51.04 47.36
N ASP A 61 -70.91 51.53 47.03
CA ASP A 61 -71.20 52.54 46.00
C ASP A 61 -71.48 53.93 46.58
N MET A 62 -71.25 54.15 47.88
CA MET A 62 -71.53 55.43 48.55
C MET A 62 -70.71 56.59 47.94
N CYS A 63 -69.48 56.33 47.49
CA CYS A 63 -68.59 57.33 46.89
C CYS A 63 -68.73 57.43 45.35
N ILE A 64 -69.76 56.82 44.76
CA ILE A 64 -69.99 56.81 43.30
C ILE A 64 -71.30 57.55 42.99
N ASP A 65 -71.24 58.51 42.08
CA ASP A 65 -72.43 59.24 41.62
C ASP A 65 -73.45 58.26 41.01
N PRO A 66 -74.77 58.37 41.33
CA PRO A 66 -75.81 57.49 40.80
C PRO A 66 -75.81 57.31 39.29
N SER A 67 -75.38 58.31 38.52
CA SER A 67 -75.29 58.25 37.05
C SER A 67 -74.14 57.38 36.53
N MET A 68 -73.09 57.18 37.34
CA MET A 68 -71.85 56.47 36.99
C MET A 68 -71.79 55.06 37.61
N LYS A 69 -72.84 54.62 38.31
CA LYS A 69 -72.84 53.33 39.00
C LYS A 69 -72.74 52.17 37.99
N PRO A 70 -71.73 51.28 38.12
CA PRO A 70 -71.62 50.13 37.25
C PRO A 70 -72.78 49.15 37.51
N LYS A 71 -73.35 48.56 36.44
CA LYS A 71 -74.42 47.53 36.55
C LYS A 71 -73.92 46.17 37.09
N ILE A 72 -72.65 46.08 37.47
CA ILE A 72 -71.99 44.85 37.87
C ILE A 72 -72.26 44.63 39.35
N ARG A 73 -72.75 43.43 39.68
CA ARG A 73 -72.95 42.98 41.07
C ARG A 73 -71.60 43.00 41.79
N ARG A 74 -71.56 43.58 43.00
CA ARG A 74 -70.38 43.66 43.88
C ARG A 74 -69.54 42.39 43.75
N LEU A 75 -68.29 42.52 43.29
CA LEU A 75 -67.29 41.47 43.41
C LEU A 75 -67.22 41.11 44.90
N SER A 76 -67.52 39.86 45.21
CA SER A 76 -67.76 39.30 46.56
C SER A 76 -66.93 39.93 47.69
N GLU A 77 -67.55 40.02 48.87
CA GLU A 77 -67.14 40.66 50.14
C GLU A 77 -65.70 40.45 50.68
N THR A 78 -64.79 39.81 49.95
CA THR A 78 -63.60 39.18 50.56
C THR A 78 -62.25 39.51 49.91
N TYR A 79 -62.18 40.27 48.81
CA TYR A 79 -60.89 40.48 48.13
C TYR A 79 -59.91 41.34 48.94
N LEU A 80 -60.40 42.41 49.59
CA LEU A 80 -59.55 43.24 50.45
C LEU A 80 -59.26 42.57 51.79
N GLU A 81 -60.18 41.77 52.34
CA GLU A 81 -59.89 40.97 53.54
C GLU A 81 -58.79 39.93 53.28
N GLN A 82 -58.80 39.31 52.09
CA GLN A 82 -57.73 38.42 51.61
C GLN A 82 -56.41 39.17 51.39
N LEU A 83 -56.46 40.38 50.80
CA LEU A 83 -55.28 41.23 50.55
C LEU A 83 -54.62 41.64 51.88
N PHE A 84 -55.42 42.08 52.85
CA PHE A 84 -54.95 42.41 54.19
C PHE A 84 -54.59 41.17 55.02
N GLY A 85 -54.90 39.95 54.56
CA GLY A 85 -54.55 38.72 55.27
C GLY A 85 -55.36 38.49 56.54
N LEU A 86 -56.60 38.96 56.53
CA LEU A 86 -57.55 38.86 57.64
C LEU A 86 -58.35 37.53 57.60
N ASP A 87 -58.22 36.77 56.51
CA ASP A 87 -58.76 35.42 56.31
C ASP A 87 -57.72 34.34 56.67
N ASP A 88 -58.05 33.49 57.64
CA ASP A 88 -57.19 32.42 58.15
C ASP A 88 -57.30 31.11 57.33
N GLN A 89 -58.16 31.03 56.30
CA GLN A 89 -58.45 29.78 55.58
C GLN A 89 -57.48 29.43 54.43
N LEU A 90 -56.46 30.23 54.15
CA LEU A 90 -55.70 30.12 52.90
C LEU A 90 -54.66 28.98 52.84
N MET A 91 -54.35 28.29 53.94
CA MET A 91 -53.41 27.16 53.96
C MET A 91 -54.01 25.95 54.69
N THR A 92 -54.89 25.21 54.01
CA THR A 92 -55.36 23.92 54.54
C THR A 92 -54.28 22.84 54.35
N PRO A 93 -54.19 21.84 55.26
CA PRO A 93 -53.25 20.72 55.12
C PRO A 93 -53.34 20.01 53.77
N ASP A 94 -54.53 19.91 53.18
CA ASP A 94 -54.75 19.29 51.87
C ASP A 94 -54.10 20.08 50.72
N LEU A 95 -54.13 21.42 50.78
CA LEU A 95 -53.46 22.29 49.81
C LEU A 95 -51.93 22.18 49.94
N MET A 96 -51.42 22.06 51.17
CA MET A 96 -49.99 21.80 51.41
C MET A 96 -49.56 20.45 50.84
N ILE A 97 -50.33 19.38 51.07
CA ILE A 97 -50.03 18.04 50.52
C ILE A 97 -50.03 18.09 48.99
N LYS A 98 -51.00 18.76 48.36
CA LYS A 98 -51.04 18.95 46.90
C LYS A 98 -49.83 19.73 46.39
N ALA A 99 -49.41 20.80 47.06
CA ALA A 99 -48.23 21.56 46.69
C ALA A 99 -46.94 20.73 46.82
N CYS A 100 -46.80 19.96 47.91
CA CYS A 100 -45.64 19.08 48.14
C CYS A 100 -45.58 17.93 47.14
N THR A 101 -46.71 17.28 46.83
CA THR A 101 -46.78 16.20 45.83
C THR A 101 -46.52 16.72 44.41
N PHE A 102 -47.01 17.91 44.07
CA PHE A 102 -46.70 18.56 42.81
C PHE A 102 -45.20 18.90 42.71
N TYR A 103 -44.62 19.50 43.76
CA TYR A 103 -43.20 19.87 43.79
C TYR A 103 -42.29 18.64 43.69
N THR A 104 -42.56 17.61 44.47
CA THR A 104 -41.78 16.36 44.45
C THR A 104 -41.93 15.62 43.11
N GLY A 105 -43.15 15.55 42.56
CA GLY A 105 -43.38 14.99 41.22
C GLY A 105 -42.63 15.75 40.13
N HIS A 106 -42.66 17.08 40.18
CA HIS A 106 -41.89 17.93 39.26
C HIS A 106 -40.37 17.71 39.40
N LEU A 107 -39.88 17.64 40.63
CA LEU A 107 -38.46 17.43 40.93
C LEU A 107 -37.97 16.07 40.39
N VAL A 108 -38.72 14.99 40.68
CA VAL A 108 -38.42 13.65 40.17
C VAL A 108 -38.44 13.64 38.65
N LYS A 109 -39.47 14.22 38.03
CA LYS A 109 -39.56 14.29 36.56
C LYS A 109 -38.39 15.06 35.95
N SER A 110 -38.00 16.18 36.54
CA SER A 110 -36.89 17.01 36.07
C SER A 110 -35.55 16.27 36.17
N HIS A 111 -35.23 15.70 37.32
CA HIS A 111 -33.99 14.96 37.52
C HIS A 111 -33.95 13.67 36.70
N PHE A 112 -35.05 12.93 36.62
CA PHE A 112 -35.13 11.72 35.80
C PHE A 112 -34.99 12.04 34.31
N SER A 113 -35.62 13.11 33.82
CA SER A 113 -35.47 13.54 32.42
C SER A 113 -34.03 13.96 32.14
N SER A 114 -33.42 14.75 33.02
CA SER A 114 -32.01 15.15 32.91
C SER A 114 -31.06 13.94 32.92
N TRP A 115 -31.28 12.98 33.82
CA TRP A 115 -30.50 11.74 33.86
C TRP A 115 -30.70 10.94 32.58
N LYS A 116 -31.93 10.80 32.09
CA LYS A 116 -32.27 10.08 30.86
C LYS A 116 -31.59 10.71 29.64
N ASP A 117 -31.60 12.03 29.55
CA ASP A 117 -30.98 12.80 28.47
C ASP A 117 -29.45 12.65 28.47
N ILE A 118 -28.82 12.41 29.62
CA ILE A 118 -27.38 12.14 29.73
C ILE A 118 -27.07 10.65 29.50
N ALA A 119 -27.85 9.74 30.07
CA ALA A 119 -27.57 8.31 30.10
C ALA A 119 -27.81 7.64 28.74
N ILE A 120 -28.91 7.97 28.04
CA ILE A 120 -29.25 7.32 26.77
C ILE A 120 -28.21 7.60 25.66
N PRO A 121 -27.73 8.85 25.45
CA PRO A 121 -26.65 9.09 24.48
C PRO A 121 -25.35 8.36 24.85
N ARG A 122 -24.96 8.35 26.13
CA ARG A 122 -23.73 7.65 26.57
C ARG A 122 -23.75 6.16 26.23
N ILE A 123 -24.84 5.46 26.53
CA ILE A 123 -24.97 4.03 26.20
C ILE A 123 -24.87 3.81 24.67
N ARG A 124 -25.53 4.68 23.88
CA ARG A 124 -25.44 4.60 22.40
C ARG A 124 -24.02 4.89 21.89
N GLU A 125 -23.31 5.84 22.48
CA GLU A 125 -21.92 6.13 22.13
C GLU A 125 -20.99 4.98 22.50
N GLU A 126 -21.15 4.37 23.67
CA GLU A 126 -20.42 3.16 24.09
C GLU A 126 -20.65 2.01 23.11
N ASP A 127 -21.89 1.76 22.69
CA ASP A 127 -22.23 0.74 21.68
C ASP A 127 -21.56 1.05 20.32
N ILE A 128 -21.54 2.31 19.90
CA ILE A 128 -20.88 2.74 18.65
C ILE A 128 -19.37 2.54 18.75
N ILE A 129 -18.75 2.91 19.88
CA ILE A 129 -17.31 2.73 20.12
C ILE A 129 -16.97 1.24 20.16
N ALA A 130 -17.77 0.42 20.83
CA ALA A 130 -17.60 -1.02 20.89
C ALA A 130 -17.64 -1.66 19.48
N LYS A 131 -18.61 -1.26 18.64
CA LYS A 131 -18.67 -1.71 17.24
C LYS A 131 -17.45 -1.27 16.43
N LYS A 132 -17.02 -0.01 16.58
CA LYS A 132 -15.80 0.49 15.92
C LYS A 132 -14.56 -0.28 16.36
N MET A 133 -14.45 -0.58 17.65
CA MET A 133 -13.36 -1.35 18.22
C MET A 133 -13.33 -2.78 17.68
N GLU A 134 -14.49 -3.44 17.58
CA GLU A 134 -14.59 -4.78 17.00
C GLU A 134 -14.15 -4.81 15.53
N ILE A 135 -14.54 -3.81 14.73
CA ILE A 135 -14.10 -3.66 13.35
C ILE A 135 -12.58 -3.46 13.27
N ALA A 136 -12.03 -2.61 14.14
CA ALA A 136 -10.58 -2.36 14.19
C ALA A 136 -9.79 -3.63 14.54
N ILE A 137 -10.24 -4.40 15.54
CA ILE A 137 -9.63 -5.68 15.91
C ILE A 137 -9.66 -6.67 14.73
N LYS A 138 -10.80 -6.80 14.03
CA LYS A 138 -10.90 -7.66 12.84
C LYS A 138 -9.93 -7.23 11.74
N TYR A 139 -9.83 -5.92 11.48
CA TYR A 139 -8.92 -5.38 10.48
C TYR A 139 -7.44 -5.65 10.84
N ASP A 140 -7.05 -5.39 12.08
CA ASP A 140 -5.67 -5.61 12.53
C ASP A 140 -5.29 -7.10 12.50
N ASN A 141 -6.19 -7.99 12.90
CA ASN A 141 -5.99 -9.43 12.77
C ASN A 141 -5.78 -9.86 11.31
N LEU A 142 -6.59 -9.35 10.38
CA LEU A 142 -6.41 -9.62 8.95
C LEU A 142 -5.09 -9.06 8.41
N LYS A 143 -4.68 -7.88 8.88
CA LYS A 143 -3.40 -7.26 8.50
C LYS A 143 -2.22 -8.08 9.00
N LEU A 144 -2.26 -8.57 10.24
CA LEU A 144 -1.24 -9.45 10.81
C LEU A 144 -1.16 -10.77 10.04
N GLN A 145 -2.30 -11.38 9.72
CA GLN A 145 -2.35 -12.59 8.88
C GLN A 145 -1.72 -12.36 7.51
N LYS A 146 -2.04 -11.24 6.85
CA LYS A 146 -1.42 -10.86 5.58
C LYS A 146 0.09 -10.67 5.70
N TYR A 147 0.56 -10.04 6.78
CA TYR A 147 1.98 -9.83 7.03
C TYR A 147 2.76 -11.15 7.13
N VAL A 148 2.16 -12.20 7.68
CA VAL A 148 2.77 -13.55 7.73
C VAL A 148 2.60 -14.29 6.39
N PHE A 149 1.43 -14.14 5.75
CA PHE A 149 1.11 -14.84 4.52
C PHE A 149 1.95 -14.40 3.32
N TYR A 150 2.27 -13.10 3.18
CA TYR A 150 3.06 -12.62 2.04
C TYR A 150 4.48 -13.20 2.01
N PRO A 151 5.28 -13.16 3.10
CA PRO A 151 6.57 -13.83 3.17
C PRO A 151 6.47 -15.34 2.91
N TRP A 152 5.49 -16.01 3.53
CA TRP A 152 5.27 -17.44 3.31
C TRP A 152 4.97 -17.76 1.84
N HIS A 153 4.04 -17.03 1.23
CA HIS A 153 3.68 -17.22 -0.18
C HIS A 153 4.86 -16.92 -1.10
N SER A 154 5.63 -15.87 -0.82
CA SER A 154 6.85 -15.55 -1.57
C SER A 154 7.89 -16.67 -1.46
N TYR A 155 8.08 -17.21 -0.25
CA TYR A 155 8.96 -18.35 0.00
C TYR A 155 8.52 -19.58 -0.79
N VAL A 156 7.24 -19.98 -0.69
CA VAL A 156 6.69 -21.14 -1.42
C VAL A 156 6.81 -20.96 -2.93
N LYS A 157 6.55 -19.75 -3.45
CA LYS A 157 6.71 -19.45 -4.87
C LYS A 157 8.17 -19.60 -5.31
N SER A 158 9.10 -19.06 -4.55
CA SER A 158 10.54 -19.18 -4.85
C SER A 158 11.01 -20.63 -4.82
N LEU A 159 10.53 -21.43 -3.86
CA LEU A 159 10.84 -22.86 -3.77
C LEU A 159 10.33 -23.62 -5.01
N LYS A 160 9.10 -23.31 -5.45
CA LYS A 160 8.52 -23.92 -6.67
C LYS A 160 9.31 -23.57 -7.92
N GLU A 161 9.81 -22.35 -8.02
CA GLU A 161 10.68 -21.91 -9.13
C GLU A 161 12.04 -22.61 -9.09
N GLN A 162 12.65 -22.75 -7.90
CA GLN A 162 13.91 -23.49 -7.72
C GLN A 162 13.77 -24.96 -8.11
N ILE A 163 12.69 -25.64 -7.69
CA ILE A 163 12.44 -27.04 -8.04
C ILE A 163 12.32 -27.20 -9.56
N LYS A 164 11.64 -26.26 -10.24
CA LYS A 164 11.54 -26.26 -11.71
C LYS A 164 12.91 -26.10 -12.37
N ASP A 165 13.76 -25.17 -11.89
CA ASP A 165 15.11 -24.97 -12.43
C ASP A 165 15.97 -26.23 -12.25
N VAL A 166 15.92 -26.84 -11.06
CA VAL A 166 16.64 -28.09 -10.77
C VAL A 166 16.17 -29.22 -11.69
N LEU A 167 14.85 -29.37 -11.89
CA LEU A 167 14.31 -30.37 -12.81
C LEU A 167 14.79 -30.16 -14.26
N LEU A 168 14.79 -28.91 -14.74
CA LEU A 168 15.31 -28.59 -16.08
C LEU A 168 16.79 -28.92 -16.21
N ARG A 169 17.61 -28.62 -15.20
CA ARG A 169 19.03 -29.00 -15.19
C ARG A 169 19.22 -30.51 -15.22
N ILE A 170 18.45 -31.26 -14.43
CA ILE A 170 18.51 -32.72 -14.43
C ILE A 170 18.14 -33.27 -15.82
N GLN A 171 17.06 -32.76 -16.42
CA GLN A 171 16.65 -33.16 -17.77
C GLN A 171 17.73 -32.87 -18.83
N GLN A 172 18.38 -31.70 -18.76
CA GLN A 172 19.50 -31.35 -19.64
C GLN A 172 20.69 -32.30 -19.46
N ILE A 173 21.03 -32.67 -18.23
CA ILE A 173 22.10 -33.64 -17.96
C ILE A 173 21.75 -34.99 -18.59
N PHE A 174 20.52 -35.48 -18.42
CA PHE A 174 20.08 -36.73 -19.05
C PHE A 174 20.12 -36.66 -20.58
N HIS A 175 19.67 -35.56 -21.16
CA HIS A 175 19.72 -35.34 -22.60
C HIS A 175 21.18 -35.37 -23.11
N ASN A 176 22.07 -34.65 -22.45
CA ASN A 176 23.49 -34.62 -22.79
C ASN A 176 24.14 -35.99 -22.68
N LYS A 177 23.86 -36.74 -21.60
CA LYS A 177 24.35 -38.12 -21.45
C LYS A 177 23.83 -39.03 -22.57
N LYS A 178 22.56 -38.91 -22.95
CA LYS A 178 21.97 -39.67 -24.06
C LYS A 178 22.66 -39.33 -25.38
N LEU A 179 22.88 -38.04 -25.68
CA LEU A 179 23.61 -37.60 -26.87
C LEU A 179 25.04 -38.13 -26.89
N ILE A 180 25.75 -38.08 -25.78
CA ILE A 180 27.10 -38.63 -25.65
C ILE A 180 27.09 -40.13 -25.97
N ILE A 181 26.14 -40.91 -25.45
CA ILE A 181 26.04 -42.35 -25.74
C ILE A 181 25.76 -42.58 -27.24
N ILE A 182 24.87 -41.80 -27.86
CA ILE A 182 24.58 -41.90 -29.29
C ILE A 182 25.83 -41.58 -30.12
N LEU A 183 26.56 -40.52 -29.78
CA LEU A 183 27.79 -40.12 -30.46
C LEU A 183 28.89 -41.19 -30.34
N HIS A 184 29.04 -41.81 -29.17
CA HIS A 184 29.99 -42.92 -28.99
C HIS A 184 29.61 -44.10 -29.89
N LYS A 185 28.34 -44.54 -29.89
CA LYS A 185 27.88 -45.61 -30.77
C LYS A 185 28.07 -45.29 -32.25
N TRP A 186 27.82 -44.05 -32.65
CA TRP A 186 28.04 -43.60 -34.02
C TRP A 186 29.54 -43.62 -34.39
N ARG A 187 30.40 -43.09 -33.49
CA ARG A 187 31.85 -43.10 -33.66
C ARG A 187 32.38 -44.52 -33.81
N ASP A 188 31.97 -45.45 -32.95
CA ASP A 188 32.40 -46.85 -33.00
C ASP A 188 32.00 -47.50 -34.32
N LYS A 189 30.76 -47.24 -34.78
CA LYS A 189 30.29 -47.72 -36.09
C LYS A 189 31.08 -47.11 -37.25
N ALA A 190 31.40 -45.83 -37.20
CA ALA A 190 32.19 -45.15 -38.23
C ALA A 190 33.62 -45.70 -38.29
N ILE A 191 34.26 -45.94 -37.14
CA ILE A 191 35.58 -46.58 -37.05
C ILE A 191 35.52 -47.99 -37.64
N TYR A 192 34.53 -48.80 -37.25
CA TYR A 192 34.35 -50.15 -37.79
C TYR A 192 34.18 -50.15 -39.32
N GLN A 193 33.33 -49.26 -39.85
CA GLN A 193 33.14 -49.13 -41.31
C GLN A 193 34.39 -48.63 -42.03
N SER A 194 35.21 -47.77 -41.40
CA SER A 194 36.48 -47.33 -41.96
C SER A 194 37.47 -48.48 -42.07
N LYS A 195 37.65 -49.24 -40.97
CA LYS A 195 38.54 -50.42 -40.96
C LYS A 195 38.10 -51.46 -41.98
N LYS A 196 36.81 -51.75 -42.07
CA LYS A 196 36.27 -52.68 -43.07
C LYS A 196 36.58 -52.22 -44.50
N ARG A 197 36.41 -50.93 -44.81
CA ARG A 197 36.77 -50.38 -46.14
C ARG A 197 38.26 -50.48 -46.42
N GLU A 198 39.10 -50.24 -45.41
CA GLU A 198 40.55 -50.37 -45.52
C GLU A 198 40.98 -51.82 -45.77
N GLU A 199 40.43 -52.79 -45.03
CA GLU A 199 40.64 -54.22 -45.24
C GLU A 199 40.18 -54.68 -46.64
N GLU A 200 39.02 -54.22 -47.10
CA GLU A 200 38.53 -54.51 -48.46
C GLU A 200 39.45 -53.93 -49.55
N LEU A 201 39.99 -52.72 -49.34
CA LEU A 201 40.97 -52.11 -50.26
C LEU A 201 42.30 -52.86 -50.25
N LEU A 202 42.80 -53.25 -49.07
CA LEU A 202 44.02 -54.05 -48.93
C LEU A 202 43.86 -55.41 -49.65
N LEU A 203 42.73 -56.09 -49.47
CA LEU A 203 42.45 -57.35 -50.15
C LEU A 203 42.42 -57.17 -51.68
N LYS A 204 41.80 -56.08 -52.18
CA LYS A 204 41.81 -55.74 -53.61
C LYS A 204 43.22 -55.49 -54.12
N HIS A 205 44.03 -54.73 -53.39
CA HIS A 205 45.43 -54.49 -53.75
C HIS A 205 46.25 -55.78 -53.74
N GLU A 206 46.04 -56.68 -52.78
CA GLU A 206 46.74 -57.97 -52.72
C GLU A 206 46.38 -58.86 -53.93
N VAL A 207 45.10 -58.92 -54.31
CA VAL A 207 44.67 -59.64 -55.52
C VAL A 207 45.28 -59.02 -56.79
N GLN A 208 45.32 -57.68 -56.89
CA GLN A 208 45.98 -57.00 -58.01
C GLN A 208 47.49 -57.28 -58.06
N LEU A 209 48.17 -57.26 -56.91
CA LEU A 209 49.59 -57.61 -56.79
C LEU A 209 49.85 -59.06 -57.17
N LYS A 210 49.01 -60.01 -56.74
CA LYS A 210 49.08 -61.41 -57.17
C LYS A 210 48.90 -61.54 -58.69
N LYS A 211 47.91 -60.86 -59.29
CA LYS A 211 47.70 -60.83 -60.75
C LYS A 211 48.90 -60.21 -61.49
N TRP A 212 49.47 -59.12 -60.98
CA TRP A 212 50.65 -58.48 -61.57
C TRP A 212 51.89 -59.38 -61.46
N ARG A 213 52.13 -59.99 -60.29
CA ARG A 213 53.21 -60.95 -60.07
C ARG A 213 53.08 -62.17 -60.97
N ASN A 214 51.86 -62.69 -61.17
CA ASN A 214 51.59 -63.77 -62.12
C ASN A 214 51.81 -63.33 -63.57
N ARG A 215 51.47 -62.08 -63.94
CA ARG A 215 51.79 -61.49 -65.25
C ARG A 215 53.30 -61.36 -65.49
N ILE A 216 54.08 -61.00 -64.47
CA ILE A 216 55.55 -60.97 -64.56
C ILE A 216 56.13 -62.37 -64.67
N ARG A 217 55.65 -63.34 -63.88
CA ARG A 217 56.10 -64.74 -63.99
C ARG A 217 55.75 -65.37 -65.35
N SER A 218 54.65 -64.96 -65.98
CA SER A 218 54.29 -65.39 -67.34
C SER A 218 55.04 -64.60 -68.43
N ARG A 219 55.53 -63.38 -68.14
CA ARG A 219 56.49 -62.68 -69.00
C ARG A 219 57.92 -63.19 -68.87
N GLY A 220 58.29 -63.76 -67.73
CA GLY A 220 59.62 -64.32 -67.45
C GLY A 220 59.90 -65.70 -68.07
N ALA A 221 59.04 -66.20 -68.95
CA ALA A 221 59.38 -67.33 -69.84
C ALA A 221 59.98 -66.86 -71.18
N VAL A 222 60.10 -65.54 -71.39
CA VAL A 222 60.83 -64.97 -72.53
C VAL A 222 61.77 -63.88 -72.02
N GLU A 223 63.06 -64.18 -72.15
CA GLU A 223 64.22 -63.29 -72.18
C GLU A 223 64.77 -62.70 -70.87
N GLU A 224 65.82 -63.39 -70.41
CA GLU A 224 67.15 -62.90 -70.04
C GLU A 224 67.48 -61.39 -70.05
N ILE A 225 68.10 -60.98 -68.92
CA ILE A 225 69.14 -59.95 -68.77
C ILE A 225 68.71 -58.48 -68.93
N VAL A 226 68.67 -57.71 -67.83
CA VAL A 226 69.55 -56.55 -67.57
C VAL A 226 69.44 -56.13 -66.08
N SER A 227 70.59 -56.20 -65.42
CA SER A 227 71.13 -55.43 -64.29
C SER A 227 70.21 -54.78 -63.25
N ALA A 228 70.32 -55.30 -62.03
CA ALA A 228 70.00 -54.62 -60.78
C ALA A 228 71.16 -53.71 -60.36
N GLU A 229 70.97 -52.39 -60.47
CA GLU A 229 71.82 -51.41 -59.79
C GLU A 229 71.21 -51.08 -58.42
N TYR A 230 72.06 -51.27 -57.40
CA TYR A 230 71.83 -51.00 -56.00
C TYR A 230 71.55 -49.51 -55.74
N ILE A 231 70.39 -49.18 -55.18
CA ILE A 231 70.21 -47.92 -54.45
C ILE A 231 70.16 -48.23 -52.95
N ARG A 232 71.16 -47.72 -52.23
CA ARG A 232 71.27 -47.71 -50.76
C ARG A 232 70.15 -46.84 -50.15
N PRO A 233 69.49 -47.28 -49.06
CA PRO A 233 68.51 -46.48 -48.35
C PRO A 233 69.22 -45.64 -47.28
N ALA A 234 69.62 -44.41 -47.62
CA ALA A 234 70.13 -43.43 -46.64
C ALA A 234 69.59 -42.00 -46.79
N ASP A 235 68.95 -41.64 -47.91
CA ASP A 235 68.62 -40.22 -48.18
C ASP A 235 67.11 -39.86 -48.22
N TYR A 236 66.22 -40.71 -47.70
CA TYR A 236 64.77 -40.38 -47.64
C TYR A 236 64.31 -39.71 -46.33
N PHE A 237 65.24 -39.32 -45.44
CA PHE A 237 64.96 -38.51 -44.25
C PHE A 237 65.48 -37.07 -44.33
N ALA A 238 65.51 -36.51 -45.53
CA ALA A 238 65.58 -35.06 -45.72
C ALA A 238 64.33 -34.58 -46.48
N ALA A 239 63.15 -34.98 -46.00
CA ALA A 239 61.95 -34.19 -46.26
C ALA A 239 62.17 -32.85 -45.57
N LYS A 240 62.76 -31.93 -46.33
CA LYS A 240 62.69 -30.49 -46.17
C LYS A 240 61.35 -30.20 -45.51
N ILE A 241 61.37 -29.76 -44.25
CA ILE A 241 60.21 -29.12 -43.65
C ILE A 241 59.94 -27.99 -44.61
N THR A 242 58.99 -28.19 -45.52
CA THR A 242 58.41 -27.08 -46.26
C THR A 242 57.83 -26.23 -45.15
N GLU A 243 58.53 -25.13 -44.83
CA GLU A 243 57.96 -24.02 -44.08
C GLU A 243 56.60 -23.80 -44.73
N CYS A 244 55.56 -24.27 -44.05
CA CYS A 244 54.21 -24.16 -44.52
C CYS A 244 53.90 -22.69 -44.34
N ASP A 245 54.18 -21.91 -45.38
CA ASP A 245 53.93 -20.48 -45.37
C ASP A 245 52.42 -20.29 -45.33
N LEU A 246 51.91 -20.12 -44.12
CA LEU A 246 50.49 -19.95 -43.80
C LEU A 246 49.88 -18.76 -44.55
N THR A 247 50.70 -17.89 -45.15
CA THR A 247 50.26 -16.80 -46.04
C THR A 247 49.75 -17.28 -47.41
N GLN A 248 50.06 -18.52 -47.82
CA GLN A 248 49.58 -19.11 -49.08
C GLN A 248 48.19 -19.74 -48.96
N LEU A 249 47.64 -19.83 -47.75
CA LEU A 249 46.29 -20.36 -47.54
C LEU A 249 45.22 -19.37 -48.02
N PRO A 250 44.09 -19.86 -48.56
CA PRO A 250 42.96 -19.00 -48.90
C PRO A 250 42.51 -18.18 -47.69
N GLU A 251 42.22 -16.90 -47.88
CA GLU A 251 41.82 -15.96 -46.82
C GLU A 251 40.68 -16.51 -45.94
N ARG A 252 39.74 -17.25 -46.54
CA ARG A 252 38.64 -17.92 -45.83
C ARG A 252 39.11 -18.98 -44.83
N ALA A 253 40.14 -19.76 -45.16
CA ALA A 253 40.69 -20.78 -44.28
C ALA A 253 41.46 -20.14 -43.11
N ILE A 254 42.19 -19.07 -43.39
CA ILE A 254 42.91 -18.27 -42.39
C ILE A 254 41.91 -17.62 -41.41
N LEU A 255 40.82 -17.04 -41.91
CA LEU A 255 39.75 -16.48 -41.07
C LEU A 255 39.08 -17.55 -40.19
N GLN A 256 38.88 -18.76 -40.70
CA GLN A 256 38.37 -19.86 -39.89
C GLN A 256 39.34 -20.25 -38.78
N ILE A 257 40.64 -20.30 -39.05
CA ILE A 257 41.66 -20.53 -38.03
C ILE A 257 41.59 -19.45 -36.95
N PHE A 258 41.58 -18.16 -37.33
CA PHE A 258 41.51 -17.05 -36.37
C PHE A 258 40.19 -16.96 -35.61
N SER A 259 39.07 -17.36 -36.22
CA SER A 259 37.76 -17.36 -35.55
C SER A 259 37.66 -18.36 -34.38
N ASN A 260 38.53 -19.37 -34.36
CA ASN A 260 38.58 -20.38 -33.30
C ASN A 260 39.56 -20.03 -32.17
N LEU A 261 40.28 -18.91 -32.28
CA LEU A 261 41.28 -18.49 -31.30
C LEU A 261 40.64 -17.64 -30.19
N ASN A 262 41.16 -17.81 -28.97
CA ASN A 262 40.80 -16.95 -27.85
C ASN A 262 41.42 -15.56 -28.01
N LEU A 263 40.80 -14.54 -27.44
CA LEU A 263 41.24 -13.15 -27.52
C LEU A 263 42.74 -12.94 -27.26
N LYS A 264 43.29 -13.63 -26.25
CA LYS A 264 44.71 -13.56 -25.90
C LYS A 264 45.60 -14.10 -27.02
N ASP A 265 45.21 -15.23 -27.60
CA ASP A 265 45.96 -15.89 -28.65
C ASP A 265 45.89 -15.07 -29.93
N THR A 266 44.72 -14.52 -30.27
CA THR A 266 44.55 -13.61 -31.42
C THR A 266 45.50 -12.41 -31.35
N ILE A 267 45.72 -11.83 -30.16
CA ILE A 267 46.66 -10.71 -30.00
C ILE A 267 48.11 -11.16 -30.16
N ILE A 268 48.49 -12.31 -29.58
CA ILE A 268 49.84 -12.89 -29.71
C ILE A 268 50.14 -13.18 -31.18
N PHE A 269 49.18 -13.74 -31.91
CA PHE A 269 49.33 -14.06 -33.33
C PHE A 269 49.47 -12.81 -34.22
N GLY A 270 48.91 -11.67 -33.80
CA GLY A 270 49.11 -10.39 -34.50
C GLY A 270 50.53 -9.83 -34.38
N GLN A 271 51.32 -10.35 -33.43
CA GLN A 271 52.71 -9.94 -33.22
C GLN A 271 53.71 -10.80 -34.01
N VAL A 272 53.25 -11.88 -34.66
CA VAL A 272 54.12 -12.85 -35.35
C VAL A 272 54.64 -12.30 -36.68
N CYS A 273 53.77 -11.71 -37.51
CA CYS A 273 54.18 -11.06 -38.76
C CYS A 273 53.16 -10.03 -39.25
N HIS A 274 53.55 -9.16 -40.18
CA HIS A 274 52.67 -8.11 -40.74
C HIS A 274 51.44 -8.67 -41.47
N ALA A 275 51.57 -9.83 -42.13
CA ALA A 275 50.45 -10.47 -42.81
C ALA A 275 49.37 -10.92 -41.81
N TRP A 276 49.77 -11.49 -40.67
CA TRP A 276 48.82 -11.93 -39.65
C TRP A 276 48.22 -10.75 -38.90
N MET A 277 49.00 -9.69 -38.68
CA MET A 277 48.49 -8.43 -38.16
C MET A 277 47.41 -7.83 -39.06
N ALA A 278 47.56 -7.90 -40.39
CA ALA A 278 46.54 -7.45 -41.34
C ALA A 278 45.29 -8.34 -41.30
N MET A 279 45.45 -9.67 -41.20
CA MET A 279 44.33 -10.61 -41.10
C MET A 279 43.51 -10.40 -39.81
N ILE A 280 44.18 -10.14 -38.69
CA ILE A 280 43.54 -9.85 -37.40
C ILE A 280 42.80 -8.50 -37.44
N GLN A 281 43.13 -7.59 -38.35
CA GLN A 281 42.39 -6.35 -38.52
C GLN A 281 41.07 -6.51 -39.29
N ASN A 282 40.78 -7.71 -39.81
CA ASN A 282 39.51 -7.97 -40.47
C ASN A 282 38.35 -7.83 -39.47
N SER A 283 37.37 -6.99 -39.81
CA SER A 283 36.22 -6.66 -38.94
C SER A 283 35.42 -7.88 -38.53
N THR A 284 35.35 -8.90 -39.38
CA THR A 284 34.56 -10.11 -39.17
C THR A 284 35.03 -10.95 -37.98
N LEU A 285 36.32 -10.90 -37.63
CA LEU A 285 36.89 -11.60 -36.48
C LEU A 285 36.47 -10.99 -35.14
N TRP A 286 36.05 -9.72 -35.15
CA TRP A 286 35.68 -8.97 -33.94
C TRP A 286 34.17 -8.90 -33.70
N ASN A 287 33.37 -9.57 -34.55
CA ASN A 287 31.92 -9.69 -34.36
C ASN A 287 31.56 -10.35 -33.03
N HIS A 288 32.40 -11.28 -32.55
CA HIS A 288 32.22 -11.95 -31.27
C HIS A 288 33.50 -11.87 -30.44
N ILE A 289 33.42 -11.21 -29.28
CA ILE A 289 34.56 -11.08 -28.36
C ILE A 289 34.22 -11.74 -27.03
N ASP A 290 35.05 -12.71 -26.62
CA ASP A 290 34.93 -13.40 -25.34
C ASP A 290 36.10 -13.06 -24.40
N PHE A 291 35.80 -12.32 -23.33
CA PHE A 291 36.74 -11.96 -22.27
C PHE A 291 36.83 -13.00 -21.16
N SER A 292 35.97 -14.03 -21.14
CA SER A 292 35.94 -15.06 -20.10
C SER A 292 37.18 -15.95 -20.06
N SER A 293 38.02 -15.91 -21.09
CA SER A 293 39.33 -16.61 -21.12
C SER A 293 40.43 -15.86 -20.37
N VAL A 294 40.24 -14.59 -19.98
CA VAL A 294 41.31 -13.70 -19.46
C VAL A 294 41.12 -13.32 -17.98
N LYS A 295 40.25 -14.02 -17.24
CA LYS A 295 39.69 -13.72 -15.89
C LYS A 295 40.66 -13.22 -14.79
N HIS A 296 41.96 -13.49 -14.88
CA HIS A 296 42.93 -13.24 -13.80
C HIS A 296 43.94 -12.12 -14.08
N THR A 297 43.86 -11.42 -15.21
CA THR A 297 44.81 -10.33 -15.56
C THR A 297 44.15 -8.97 -15.38
N ASN A 298 44.92 -7.92 -15.01
CA ASN A 298 44.46 -6.52 -14.88
C ASN A 298 43.82 -6.00 -16.20
N MET A 299 42.54 -6.33 -16.39
CA MET A 299 41.87 -6.37 -17.70
C MET A 299 41.30 -5.04 -18.17
N ASP A 300 41.08 -4.08 -17.28
CA ASP A 300 40.34 -2.86 -17.61
C ASP A 300 40.97 -2.07 -18.78
N LYS A 301 42.31 -1.95 -18.82
CA LYS A 301 43.00 -1.23 -19.91
C LYS A 301 42.88 -1.96 -21.26
N TYR A 302 42.98 -3.29 -21.25
CA TYR A 302 42.91 -4.11 -22.45
C TYR A 302 41.49 -4.19 -23.02
N VAL A 303 40.50 -4.33 -22.15
CA VAL A 303 39.08 -4.33 -22.51
C VAL A 303 38.72 -2.99 -23.16
N VAL A 304 39.12 -1.86 -22.55
CA VAL A 304 38.86 -0.52 -23.11
C VAL A 304 39.53 -0.34 -24.46
N TYR A 305 40.80 -0.69 -24.61
CA TYR A 305 41.52 -0.55 -25.87
C TYR A 305 40.90 -1.36 -27.01
N THR A 306 40.57 -2.64 -26.77
CA THR A 306 39.97 -3.51 -27.78
C THR A 306 38.57 -3.03 -28.17
N LEU A 307 37.76 -2.59 -27.21
CA LEU A 307 36.42 -2.08 -27.47
C LEU A 307 36.42 -0.73 -28.18
N GLN A 308 37.36 0.18 -27.86
CA GLN A 308 37.49 1.45 -28.58
C GLN A 308 37.87 1.23 -30.05
N ARG A 309 38.76 0.28 -30.30
CA ARG A 309 39.27 0.01 -31.65
C ARG A 309 38.25 -0.69 -32.55
N TRP A 310 37.46 -1.61 -32.00
CA TRP A 310 36.56 -2.46 -32.80
C TRP A 310 35.07 -2.20 -32.57
N ARG A 311 34.73 -1.11 -31.85
CA ARG A 311 33.37 -0.78 -31.37
C ARG A 311 32.26 -0.97 -32.41
N LEU A 312 32.52 -0.58 -33.66
CA LEU A 312 31.54 -0.58 -34.75
C LEU A 312 31.25 -1.98 -35.32
N ASN A 313 32.12 -2.95 -35.05
CA ASN A 313 32.03 -4.31 -35.60
C ASN A 313 31.60 -5.33 -34.55
N VAL A 314 31.52 -4.97 -33.27
CA VAL A 314 31.21 -5.91 -32.19
C VAL A 314 29.70 -6.14 -32.10
N LEU A 315 29.26 -7.38 -32.37
CA LEU A 315 27.85 -7.81 -32.27
C LEU A 315 27.56 -8.58 -30.97
N ARG A 316 28.55 -9.28 -30.42
CA ARG A 316 28.38 -10.13 -29.22
C ARG A 316 29.58 -10.04 -28.28
N LEU A 317 29.32 -9.62 -27.04
CA LEU A 317 30.31 -9.53 -25.97
C LEU A 317 30.03 -10.51 -24.84
N ASN A 318 31.05 -11.25 -24.41
CA ASN A 318 30.98 -12.12 -23.24
C ASN A 318 31.96 -11.65 -22.15
N PHE A 319 31.42 -11.25 -20.99
CA PHE A 319 32.19 -10.82 -19.81
C PHE A 319 32.12 -11.81 -18.64
N ARG A 320 31.69 -13.07 -18.86
CA ARG A 320 31.48 -14.03 -17.78
C ARG A 320 32.74 -14.24 -16.92
N GLY A 321 32.63 -13.93 -15.63
CA GLY A 321 33.70 -14.08 -14.64
C GLY A 321 34.78 -13.01 -14.67
N CYS A 322 34.56 -11.90 -15.38
CA CYS A 322 35.50 -10.77 -15.43
C CYS A 322 35.09 -9.69 -14.39
N PRO A 323 35.94 -9.35 -13.41
CA PRO A 323 35.68 -8.25 -12.49
C PRO A 323 35.99 -6.90 -13.17
N LEU A 324 35.03 -6.35 -13.92
CA LEU A 324 35.16 -5.02 -14.53
C LEU A 324 34.87 -3.90 -13.53
N ARG A 325 35.71 -2.86 -13.51
CA ARG A 325 35.41 -1.65 -12.72
C ARG A 325 34.27 -0.86 -13.37
N LEU A 326 33.46 -0.18 -12.54
CA LEU A 326 32.33 0.65 -12.99
C LEU A 326 32.73 1.72 -14.04
N LYS A 327 33.98 2.21 -13.98
CA LYS A 327 34.56 3.16 -14.93
C LYS A 327 34.78 2.55 -16.33
N THR A 328 35.04 1.24 -16.41
CA THR A 328 35.26 0.50 -17.66
C THR A 328 33.95 0.26 -18.41
N LEU A 329 32.85 0.09 -17.69
CA LEU A 329 31.52 -0.09 -18.26
C LEU A 329 30.98 1.17 -18.98
N ARG A 330 31.46 2.37 -18.61
CA ARG A 330 31.14 3.62 -19.34
C ARG A 330 31.68 3.64 -20.78
N PHE A 331 32.70 2.85 -21.09
CA PHE A 331 33.23 2.72 -22.45
C PHE A 331 32.49 1.65 -23.27
N VAL A 332 31.69 0.80 -22.59
CA VAL A 332 30.81 -0.19 -23.21
C VAL A 332 29.44 0.42 -23.52
N SER A 333 29.02 1.47 -22.81
CA SER A 333 27.73 2.13 -23.09
C SER A 333 27.74 2.78 -24.47
N LEU A 334 27.05 2.15 -25.40
CA LEU A 334 26.51 2.79 -26.59
C LEU A 334 25.67 3.99 -26.14
N ALA A 335 26.01 5.17 -26.67
CA ALA A 335 25.01 6.21 -26.87
C ALA A 335 23.90 5.67 -27.78
#